data_AF-A0A3M1H5B9-F1
#
_entry.id   AF-A0A3M1H5B9-F1
#
_cell.length_a   1.000
_cell.length_b   1.000
_cell.length_c   1.000
_cell.angle_alpha   90.00
_cell.angle_beta   90.00
_cell.angle_gamma   90.00
#
_symmetry.space_group_name_H-M   'P 1'
#
loop_
_entity.id
_entity.type
_entity.pdbx_description
1 polymer ?
#
loop_
_entity_poly.entity_id
_entity_poly.type
_entity_poly.pdbx_seq_one_letter_code
_entity_poly.pdbx_strand_id
1 'polypeptide(L)'
;MDSFLPPFHWTNLLIIPGLLMGYTVHELGHALVAYFLGDVSQVEQRRISLNPFRHLSWLGTAAFIFIGIGWAKPLRANPERFRRKYLDLFLVALAGPAASLTFCLFSFLLTLTIAAVIVYVSGATTDQVFALLFPISTAALPQTLDIQAWAMALTVYVASASFWLTVTSLLPLPGMDGFAAIASLVAYLRERRKPAPRYQPGRGRSNLSPLTLDEAQKRRRNSVAQIHFNVGVEYHQNREYDDAIARYRQAIASDQHFGPAYVNMALAYLAKGRRKEAIQALRGAIQFADDRKTETEAWQLLHQVSEVSPFNRPVEQEKMTSIGSTPWTDVTPRPNWLALALGGTAYLLAGIFVYTNLVQDLIALLS
;
A
#
# COMPACT_ATOMS: atom_id res chain seq x y z
N MET A 1 38.79 14.78 2.75
CA MET A 1 37.37 14.47 3.09
C MET A 1 36.74 13.64 1.96
N ASP A 2 37.56 12.83 1.28
CA ASP A 2 37.25 12.19 0.00
C ASP A 2 36.92 10.70 0.16
N SER A 3 36.63 10.25 1.39
CA SER A 3 36.59 8.83 1.75
C SER A 3 35.30 8.39 2.44
N PHE A 4 34.27 9.24 2.50
CA PHE A 4 32.97 8.84 3.07
C PHE A 4 32.01 8.26 2.02
N LEU A 5 32.14 8.69 0.76
CA LEU A 5 31.35 8.16 -0.35
C LEU A 5 32.30 7.60 -1.40
N PRO A 6 32.14 6.34 -1.84
CA PRO A 6 32.92 5.82 -2.95
C PRO A 6 32.75 6.75 -4.16
N PRO A 7 33.79 6.96 -4.99
CA PRO A 7 33.71 7.82 -6.16
C PRO A 7 32.46 7.50 -6.98
N PHE A 8 31.74 8.56 -7.40
CA PHE A 8 30.49 8.41 -8.13
C PHE A 8 30.80 7.91 -9.55
N HIS A 9 30.69 6.61 -9.75
CA HIS A 9 30.78 5.99 -11.07
C HIS A 9 29.36 5.90 -11.66
N TRP A 10 29.23 6.06 -12.97
CA TRP A 10 27.93 5.93 -13.66
C TRP A 10 27.29 4.55 -13.42
N THR A 11 28.11 3.52 -13.14
CA THR A 11 27.66 2.17 -12.76
C THR A 11 26.88 2.15 -11.45
N ASN A 12 27.10 3.12 -10.54
CA ASN A 12 26.32 3.28 -9.31
C ASN A 12 24.84 3.59 -9.62
N LEU A 13 24.50 4.04 -10.84
CA LEU A 13 23.11 4.24 -11.25
C LEU A 13 22.33 2.93 -11.32
N LEU A 14 22.99 1.77 -11.45
CA LEU A 14 22.34 0.45 -11.39
C LEU A 14 21.77 0.12 -10.00
N ILE A 15 22.21 0.84 -8.96
CA ILE A 15 21.62 0.71 -7.63
C ILE A 15 20.15 1.18 -7.62
N ILE A 16 19.80 2.14 -8.49
CA ILE A 16 18.46 2.73 -8.52
C ILE A 16 17.41 1.69 -8.91
N PRO A 17 17.48 1.01 -10.08
CA PRO A 17 16.52 -0.04 -10.41
C PRO A 17 16.55 -1.20 -9.41
N GLY A 18 17.72 -1.54 -8.85
CA GLY A 18 17.85 -2.56 -7.80
C GLY A 18 17.07 -2.22 -6.54
N LEU A 19 17.24 -1.01 -6.01
CA LEU A 19 16.50 -0.49 -4.86
C LEU A 19 15.00 -0.40 -5.15
N LEU A 20 14.61 0.11 -6.32
CA LEU A 20 13.20 0.21 -6.71
C LEU A 20 12.51 -1.15 -6.71
N MET A 21 13.14 -2.17 -7.28
CA MET A 21 12.61 -3.55 -7.27
C MET A 21 12.54 -4.10 -5.84
N GLY A 22 13.62 -3.98 -5.06
CA GLY A 22 13.68 -4.45 -3.67
C GLY A 22 12.60 -3.84 -2.79
N TYR A 23 12.45 -2.51 -2.82
CA TYR A 23 11.40 -1.79 -2.07
C TYR A 23 9.99 -2.16 -2.55
N THR A 24 9.78 -2.34 -3.85
CA THR A 24 8.46 -2.72 -4.38
C THR A 24 8.03 -4.08 -3.85
N VAL A 25 8.94 -5.06 -3.87
CA VAL A 25 8.64 -6.41 -3.35
C VAL A 25 8.45 -6.39 -1.83
N HIS A 26 9.22 -5.58 -1.12
CA HIS A 26 9.08 -5.37 0.34
C HIS A 26 7.70 -4.84 0.73
N GLU A 27 7.29 -3.71 0.14
CA GLU A 27 5.99 -3.07 0.42
C GLU A 27 4.82 -3.95 -0.05
N LEU A 28 5.00 -4.67 -1.16
CA LEU A 28 4.02 -5.66 -1.61
C LEU A 28 3.86 -6.80 -0.59
N GLY A 29 4.95 -7.25 0.05
CA GLY A 29 4.91 -8.23 1.14
C GLY A 29 4.02 -7.78 2.29
N HIS A 30 4.21 -6.55 2.78
CA HIS A 30 3.33 -5.96 3.79
C HIS A 30 1.86 -5.89 3.32
N ALA A 31 1.62 -5.41 2.10
CA ALA A 31 0.28 -5.24 1.56
C ALA A 31 -0.48 -6.57 1.43
N LEU A 32 0.19 -7.62 0.94
CA LEU A 32 -0.41 -8.94 0.74
C LEU A 32 -0.74 -9.61 2.08
N VAL A 33 0.17 -9.59 3.04
CA VAL A 33 -0.09 -10.19 4.36
C VAL A 33 -1.18 -9.42 5.10
N ALA A 34 -1.17 -8.08 5.05
CA ALA A 34 -2.24 -7.27 5.63
C ALA A 34 -3.61 -7.61 5.02
N TYR A 35 -3.67 -7.77 3.69
CA TYR A 35 -4.89 -8.19 2.99
C TYR A 35 -5.38 -9.57 3.44
N PHE A 36 -4.50 -10.58 3.49
CA PHE A 36 -4.87 -11.93 3.92
C PHE A 36 -5.32 -12.00 5.38
N LEU A 37 -4.85 -11.07 6.22
CA LEU A 37 -5.25 -10.93 7.61
C LEU A 37 -6.54 -10.11 7.82
N GLY A 38 -7.11 -9.56 6.73
CA GLY A 38 -8.41 -8.88 6.72
C GLY A 38 -8.34 -7.36 6.55
N ASP A 39 -7.16 -6.76 6.46
CA ASP A 39 -7.01 -5.34 6.16
C ASP A 39 -7.12 -5.08 4.66
N VAL A 40 -8.35 -4.84 4.21
CA VAL A 40 -8.64 -4.52 2.80
C VAL A 40 -8.30 -3.07 2.41
N SER A 41 -7.81 -2.24 3.34
CA SER A 41 -7.52 -0.81 3.06
C SER A 41 -6.41 -0.63 2.02
N GLN A 42 -5.49 -1.59 1.91
CA GLN A 42 -4.41 -1.56 0.92
C GLN A 42 -4.90 -1.78 -0.51
N VAL A 43 -6.05 -2.46 -0.66
CA VAL A 43 -6.72 -2.64 -1.94
C VAL A 43 -7.47 -1.37 -2.33
N GLU A 44 -8.16 -0.73 -1.38
CA GLU A 44 -8.79 0.60 -1.57
C GLU A 44 -7.74 1.61 -2.08
N GLN A 45 -6.58 1.62 -1.44
CA GLN A 45 -5.46 2.51 -1.74
C GLN A 45 -4.69 2.16 -3.03
N ARG A 46 -5.08 1.09 -3.74
CA ARG A 46 -4.38 0.57 -4.94
C ARG A 46 -2.87 0.34 -4.74
N ARG A 47 -2.48 0.03 -3.49
CA ARG A 47 -1.08 -0.22 -3.08
C ARG A 47 -0.62 -1.65 -3.38
N ILE A 48 -1.54 -2.58 -3.64
CA ILE A 48 -1.19 -3.89 -4.22
C ILE A 48 -0.86 -3.68 -5.71
N SER A 49 0.38 -3.30 -6.00
CA SER A 49 0.86 -2.97 -7.33
C SER A 49 2.35 -3.22 -7.46
N LEU A 50 2.76 -3.76 -8.62
CA LEU A 50 4.17 -3.88 -9.01
C LEU A 50 4.74 -2.60 -9.64
N ASN A 51 3.98 -1.50 -9.66
CA ASN A 51 4.49 -0.23 -10.14
C ASN A 51 5.34 0.44 -9.03
N PRO A 52 6.67 0.56 -9.21
CA PRO A 52 7.58 1.10 -8.20
C PRO A 52 7.27 2.56 -7.84
N PHE A 53 6.74 3.34 -8.80
CA PHE A 53 6.43 4.75 -8.60
C PHE A 53 5.26 4.99 -7.64
N ARG A 54 4.44 3.97 -7.35
CA ARG A 54 3.37 4.09 -6.34
C ARG A 54 3.87 4.00 -4.91
N HIS A 55 5.06 3.44 -4.72
CA HIS A 55 5.67 3.22 -3.41
C HIS A 55 6.73 4.29 -3.10
N LEU A 56 7.13 5.09 -4.10
CA LEU A 56 8.10 6.16 -3.95
C LEU A 56 7.53 7.36 -3.20
N SER A 57 8.32 7.92 -2.28
CA SER A 57 8.06 9.24 -1.72
C SER A 57 8.87 10.27 -2.50
N TRP A 58 8.24 11.33 -3.01
CA TRP A 58 8.96 12.36 -3.79
C TRP A 58 10.11 13.00 -2.97
N LEU A 59 9.88 13.20 -1.67
CA LEU A 59 10.88 13.77 -0.76
C LEU A 59 12.02 12.79 -0.49
N GLY A 60 11.72 11.50 -0.29
CA GLY A 60 12.73 10.47 -0.12
C GLY A 60 13.51 10.20 -1.42
N THR A 61 12.88 10.32 -2.58
CA THR A 61 13.57 10.27 -3.88
C THR A 61 14.50 11.46 -4.07
N ALA A 62 14.06 12.67 -3.72
CA ALA A 62 14.93 13.84 -3.75
C ALA A 62 16.11 13.68 -2.78
N ALA A 63 15.85 13.24 -1.54
CA ALA A 63 16.89 12.96 -0.56
C ALA A 63 17.88 11.90 -1.07
N PHE A 64 17.40 10.85 -1.75
CA PHE A 64 18.26 9.84 -2.36
C PHE A 64 19.22 10.46 -3.40
N ILE A 65 18.70 11.32 -4.28
CA ILE A 65 19.47 11.92 -5.36
C ILE A 65 20.54 12.89 -4.82
N PHE A 66 20.20 13.71 -3.82
CA PHE A 66 21.09 14.77 -3.33
C PHE A 66 21.97 14.36 -2.16
N ILE A 67 21.53 13.41 -1.33
CA ILE A 67 22.16 13.02 -0.06
C ILE A 67 22.60 11.54 -0.10
N GLY A 68 22.15 10.75 -1.08
CA GLY A 68 22.43 9.31 -1.16
C GLY A 68 21.57 8.46 -0.22
N ILE A 69 20.68 9.08 0.55
CA ILE A 69 19.79 8.42 1.52
C ILE A 69 18.34 8.71 1.11
N GLY A 70 17.57 7.66 0.80
CA GLY A 70 16.16 7.78 0.45
C GLY A 70 15.30 6.77 1.18
N TRP A 71 14.02 7.10 1.32
CA TRP A 71 13.00 6.23 1.90
C TRP A 71 11.74 6.16 1.04
N ALA A 72 11.10 5.00 1.03
CA ALA A 72 9.79 4.78 0.40
C ALA A 72 8.65 5.33 1.29
N LYS A 73 7.44 5.48 0.73
CA LYS A 73 6.24 5.84 1.51
C LYS A 73 5.76 4.57 2.24
N PRO A 74 5.97 4.45 3.57
CA PRO A 74 5.70 3.19 4.27
C PRO A 74 4.22 2.82 4.22
N LEU A 75 3.95 1.53 4.15
CA LEU A 75 2.59 1.00 4.26
C LEU A 75 2.05 1.15 5.69
N ARG A 76 0.79 1.62 5.81
CA ARG A 76 0.11 1.77 7.09
C ARG A 76 -1.03 0.76 7.18
N ALA A 77 -0.77 -0.36 7.86
CA ALA A 77 -1.79 -1.36 8.16
C ALA A 77 -2.81 -0.83 9.17
N ASN A 78 -4.09 -1.14 8.98
CA ASN A 78 -5.15 -0.77 9.92
C ASN A 78 -5.37 -1.86 10.99
N PRO A 79 -4.94 -1.64 12.25
CA PRO A 79 -5.04 -2.65 13.30
C PRO A 79 -6.47 -3.04 13.68
N GLU A 80 -7.45 -2.19 13.37
CA GLU A 80 -8.85 -2.39 13.75
C GLU A 80 -9.55 -3.45 12.90
N ARG A 81 -8.99 -3.76 11.71
CA ARG A 81 -9.54 -4.77 10.80
C ARG A 81 -9.03 -6.18 11.08
N PHE A 82 -8.03 -6.30 11.94
CA PHE A 82 -7.38 -7.57 12.24
C PHE A 82 -8.17 -8.42 13.22
N ARG A 83 -8.20 -9.73 12.98
CA ARG A 83 -8.86 -10.69 13.87
C ARG A 83 -8.12 -10.80 15.20
N ARG A 84 -6.79 -10.74 15.16
CA ARG A 84 -5.89 -10.79 16.33
C ARG A 84 -4.93 -9.60 16.27
N LYS A 85 -5.42 -8.42 16.69
CA LYS A 85 -4.74 -7.12 16.58
C LYS A 85 -3.21 -7.17 16.64
N TYR A 86 -2.63 -7.65 17.75
CA TYR A 86 -1.18 -7.62 17.94
C TYR A 86 -0.41 -8.74 17.21
N LEU A 87 -1.02 -9.92 17.06
CA LEU A 87 -0.38 -11.02 16.33
C LEU A 87 -0.35 -10.70 14.83
N ASP A 88 -1.44 -10.16 14.31
CA ASP A 88 -1.57 -9.84 12.90
C ASP A 88 -0.65 -8.66 12.55
N LEU A 89 -0.52 -7.65 13.43
CA LEU A 89 0.49 -6.59 13.28
C LEU A 89 1.92 -7.13 13.27
N PHE A 90 2.23 -8.10 14.13
CA PHE A 90 3.54 -8.75 14.14
C PHE A 90 3.83 -9.48 12.82
N LEU A 91 2.85 -10.22 12.29
CA LEU A 91 2.99 -10.91 11.00
C LEU A 91 3.16 -9.94 9.84
N VAL A 92 2.39 -8.83 9.82
CA VAL A 92 2.55 -7.78 8.80
C VAL A 92 3.94 -7.17 8.88
N ALA A 93 4.45 -6.85 10.08
CA ALA A 93 5.79 -6.29 10.23
C ALA A 93 6.88 -7.23 9.69
N LEU A 94 6.77 -8.55 9.92
CA LEU A 94 7.73 -9.51 9.37
C LEU A 94 7.57 -9.78 7.86
N ALA A 95 6.43 -9.44 7.27
CA ALA A 95 6.12 -9.75 5.88
C ALA A 95 7.05 -9.05 4.88
N GLY A 96 7.34 -7.76 5.09
CA GLY A 96 8.27 -7.01 4.24
C GLY A 96 9.68 -7.61 4.24
N PRO A 97 10.33 -7.76 5.41
CA PRO A 97 11.63 -8.43 5.51
C PRO A 97 11.64 -9.84 4.92
N ALA A 98 10.60 -10.65 5.16
CA ALA A 98 10.51 -11.99 4.59
C ALA A 98 10.40 -11.98 3.05
N ALA A 99 9.65 -11.04 2.49
CA ALA A 99 9.53 -10.86 1.04
C ALA A 99 10.86 -10.40 0.42
N SER A 100 11.55 -9.44 1.05
CA SER A 100 12.87 -8.99 0.64
C SER A 100 13.92 -10.10 0.71
N LEU A 101 13.90 -10.94 1.75
CA LEU A 101 14.81 -12.08 1.88
C LEU A 101 14.56 -13.11 0.78
N THR A 102 13.28 -13.42 0.52
CA THR A 102 12.90 -14.36 -0.54
C THR A 102 13.36 -13.84 -1.91
N PHE A 103 13.17 -12.55 -2.17
CA PHE A 103 13.60 -11.92 -3.41
C PHE A 103 15.13 -11.86 -3.53
N CYS A 104 15.84 -11.58 -2.43
CA CYS A 104 17.30 -11.66 -2.36
C CYS A 104 17.81 -13.05 -2.75
N LEU A 105 17.26 -14.11 -2.17
CA LEU A 105 17.65 -15.49 -2.49
C LEU A 105 17.38 -15.82 -3.95
N PHE A 106 16.22 -15.41 -4.48
CA PHE A 106 15.89 -15.58 -5.89
C PHE A 106 16.87 -14.85 -6.82
N SER A 107 17.16 -13.57 -6.56
CA SER A 107 18.11 -12.79 -7.36
C SER A 107 19.54 -13.30 -7.26
N PHE A 108 19.93 -13.83 -6.10
CA PHE A 108 21.23 -14.48 -5.92
C PHE A 108 21.33 -15.77 -6.76
N LEU A 109 20.31 -16.63 -6.72
CA LEU A 109 20.26 -17.84 -7.57
C LEU A 109 20.28 -17.52 -9.06
N LEU A 110 19.54 -16.48 -9.47
CA LEU A 110 19.56 -15.97 -10.85
C LEU A 110 20.97 -15.51 -11.25
N THR A 111 21.64 -14.76 -10.38
CA THR A 111 23.03 -14.32 -10.59
C THR A 111 23.96 -15.51 -10.78
N LEU A 112 23.88 -16.54 -9.93
CA LEU A 112 24.69 -17.75 -10.06
C LEU A 112 24.42 -18.49 -11.38
N THR A 113 23.17 -18.51 -11.84
CA THR A 113 22.79 -19.17 -13.10
C THR A 113 23.38 -18.41 -14.29
N ILE A 114 23.25 -17.08 -14.32
CA ILE A 114 23.86 -16.26 -15.37
C ILE A 114 25.39 -16.44 -15.36
N ALA A 115 25.99 -16.52 -14.18
CA ALA A 115 27.45 -16.65 -14.03
C ALA A 115 27.93 -17.99 -14.58
N ALA A 116 27.24 -19.07 -14.23
CA ALA A 116 27.52 -20.41 -14.75
C ALA A 116 27.35 -20.49 -16.27
N VAL A 117 26.34 -19.82 -16.83
CA VAL A 117 26.14 -19.75 -18.29
C VAL A 117 27.30 -19.00 -18.96
N ILE A 118 27.71 -17.85 -18.43
CA ILE A 118 28.85 -17.10 -18.97
C ILE A 118 30.11 -17.97 -18.96
N VAL A 119 30.40 -18.66 -17.85
CA VAL A 119 31.55 -19.59 -17.75
C VAL A 119 31.51 -20.66 -18.82
N TYR A 120 30.36 -21.34 -18.89
CA TYR A 120 30.18 -22.47 -19.78
C TYR A 120 30.43 -22.07 -21.24
N VAL A 121 30.07 -20.84 -21.61
CA VAL A 121 30.14 -20.41 -23.00
C VAL A 121 31.42 -19.66 -23.34
N SER A 122 31.88 -18.76 -22.47
CA SER A 122 33.09 -17.96 -22.70
C SER A 122 34.38 -18.71 -22.39
N GLY A 123 34.30 -19.86 -21.72
CA GLY A 123 35.46 -20.57 -21.18
C GLY A 123 36.17 -19.77 -20.07
N ALA A 124 35.49 -18.81 -19.45
CA ALA A 124 36.05 -17.99 -18.38
C ALA A 124 36.53 -18.85 -17.21
N THR A 125 37.68 -18.47 -16.64
CA THR A 125 38.27 -19.14 -15.48
C THR A 125 37.44 -18.87 -14.22
N THR A 126 37.43 -19.80 -13.26
CA THR A 126 36.66 -19.69 -12.01
C THR A 126 36.93 -18.37 -11.26
N ASP A 127 38.14 -17.84 -11.33
CA ASP A 127 38.53 -16.57 -10.70
C ASP A 127 37.83 -15.35 -11.33
N GLN A 128 37.65 -15.33 -12.66
CA GLN A 128 36.92 -14.28 -13.36
C GLN A 128 35.44 -14.25 -12.97
N VAL A 129 34.88 -15.40 -12.60
CA VAL A 129 33.49 -15.56 -12.15
C VAL A 129 33.30 -15.07 -10.73
N PHE A 130 34.22 -15.45 -9.83
CA PHE A 130 34.20 -14.96 -8.45
C PHE A 130 34.33 -13.44 -8.39
N ALA A 131 35.12 -12.84 -9.28
CA ALA A 131 35.23 -11.39 -9.40
C ALA A 131 33.89 -10.72 -9.82
N LEU A 132 33.07 -11.40 -10.63
CA LEU A 132 31.74 -10.92 -11.04
C LEU A 132 30.67 -11.07 -9.96
N LEU A 133 30.79 -12.08 -9.08
CA LEU A 133 29.84 -12.35 -7.99
C LEU A 133 30.04 -11.43 -6.77
N PHE A 134 31.24 -10.87 -6.61
CA PHE A 134 31.60 -9.99 -5.50
C PHE A 134 32.21 -8.69 -6.02
N PRO A 135 31.42 -7.78 -6.62
CA PRO A 135 31.87 -6.43 -6.91
C PRO A 135 31.97 -5.65 -5.58
N ILE A 136 32.97 -6.00 -4.75
CA ILE A 136 33.29 -5.29 -3.50
C ILE A 136 33.88 -3.91 -3.81
N SER A 137 34.23 -3.64 -5.07
CA SER A 137 34.70 -2.33 -5.50
C SER A 137 34.10 -1.94 -6.85
N THR A 138 33.78 -0.65 -6.98
CA THR A 138 33.35 0.00 -8.23
C THR A 138 34.41 -0.11 -9.35
N ALA A 139 35.64 -0.46 -8.99
CA ALA A 139 36.74 -0.73 -9.92
C ALA A 139 36.58 -2.02 -10.73
N ALA A 140 35.75 -2.96 -10.27
CA ALA A 140 35.50 -4.24 -10.96
C ALA A 140 34.27 -4.22 -11.88
N LEU A 141 33.56 -3.09 -11.98
CA LEU A 141 32.40 -2.99 -12.85
C LEU A 141 32.85 -2.88 -14.32
N PRO A 142 32.11 -3.50 -15.26
CA PRO A 142 32.45 -3.48 -16.68
C PRO A 142 32.46 -2.03 -17.17
N GLN A 143 33.64 -1.52 -17.54
CA GLN A 143 33.78 -0.18 -18.12
C GLN A 143 33.27 -0.14 -19.59
N THR A 144 33.01 -1.32 -20.16
CA THR A 144 32.50 -1.54 -21.51
C THR A 144 30.99 -1.80 -21.49
N LEU A 145 30.30 -1.50 -22.59
CA LEU A 145 28.86 -1.73 -22.80
C LEU A 145 28.53 -3.22 -23.06
N ASP A 146 29.18 -4.14 -22.35
CA ASP A 146 28.92 -5.57 -22.48
C ASP A 146 27.61 -5.96 -21.78
N ILE A 147 26.55 -6.19 -22.57
CA ILE A 147 25.22 -6.57 -22.09
C ILE A 147 25.27 -7.69 -21.04
N GLN A 148 26.17 -8.66 -21.16
CA GLN A 148 26.27 -9.79 -20.23
C GLN A 148 26.71 -9.33 -18.84
N ALA A 149 27.74 -8.50 -18.83
CA ALA A 149 28.35 -7.99 -17.62
C ALA A 149 27.44 -6.95 -16.91
N TRP A 150 26.64 -6.21 -17.68
CA TRP A 150 25.61 -5.32 -17.17
C TRP A 150 24.40 -6.06 -16.58
N ALA A 151 23.95 -7.14 -17.23
CA ALA A 151 22.88 -7.99 -16.71
C ALA A 151 23.28 -8.62 -15.36
N MET A 152 24.52 -9.13 -15.28
CA MET A 152 25.11 -9.66 -14.04
C MET A 152 25.18 -8.59 -12.94
N ALA A 153 25.71 -7.41 -13.26
CA ALA A 153 25.81 -6.32 -12.30
C ALA A 153 24.44 -5.95 -11.74
N LEU A 154 23.42 -5.84 -12.59
CA LEU A 154 22.06 -5.53 -12.16
C LEU A 154 21.52 -6.58 -11.19
N THR A 155 21.65 -7.87 -11.47
CA THR A 155 21.13 -8.93 -10.57
C THR A 155 21.87 -8.96 -9.23
N VAL A 156 23.19 -8.70 -9.23
CA VAL A 156 23.97 -8.54 -8.00
C VAL A 156 23.50 -7.34 -7.18
N TYR A 157 23.25 -6.19 -7.82
CA TYR A 157 22.73 -5.01 -7.13
C TYR A 157 21.32 -5.22 -6.59
N VAL A 158 20.44 -5.91 -7.31
CA VAL A 158 19.10 -6.28 -6.82
C VAL A 158 19.21 -7.20 -5.60
N ALA A 159 20.06 -8.23 -5.65
CA ALA A 159 20.28 -9.13 -4.53
C ALA A 159 20.84 -8.37 -3.31
N SER A 160 21.86 -7.54 -3.53
CA SER A 160 22.50 -6.73 -2.48
C SER A 160 21.53 -5.72 -1.86
N ALA A 161 20.76 -5.00 -2.66
CA ALA A 161 19.75 -4.07 -2.18
C ALA A 161 18.68 -4.78 -1.35
N SER A 162 18.21 -5.94 -1.81
CA SER A 162 17.19 -6.74 -1.11
C SER A 162 17.73 -7.33 0.20
N PHE A 163 19.00 -7.75 0.22
CA PHE A 163 19.70 -8.19 1.43
C PHE A 163 19.77 -7.06 2.46
N TRP A 164 20.29 -5.90 2.05
CA TRP A 164 20.42 -4.75 2.94
C TRP A 164 19.07 -4.29 3.45
N LEU A 165 18.05 -4.21 2.58
CA LEU A 165 16.69 -3.88 2.99
C LEU A 165 16.16 -4.86 4.05
N THR A 166 16.41 -6.16 3.88
CA THR A 166 16.04 -7.19 4.87
C THR A 166 16.73 -6.94 6.22
N VAL A 167 18.06 -6.77 6.21
CA VAL A 167 18.87 -6.58 7.41
C VAL A 167 18.45 -5.31 8.13
N THR A 168 18.36 -4.19 7.41
CA THR A 168 17.98 -2.91 7.98
C THR A 168 16.57 -2.97 8.54
N SER A 169 15.60 -3.51 7.79
CA SER A 169 14.22 -3.57 8.26
C SER A 169 14.06 -4.41 9.53
N LEU A 170 14.89 -5.42 9.77
CA LEU A 170 14.84 -6.22 11.01
C LEU A 170 15.49 -5.53 12.23
N LEU A 171 16.18 -4.40 12.05
CA LEU A 171 16.77 -3.68 13.17
C LEU A 171 15.68 -3.17 14.13
N PRO A 172 15.91 -3.23 15.45
CA PRO A 172 14.95 -2.80 16.46
C PRO A 172 14.95 -1.26 16.64
N LEU A 173 14.98 -0.51 15.53
CA LEU A 173 15.00 0.95 15.55
C LEU A 173 13.60 1.53 15.28
N PRO A 174 13.19 2.60 15.98
CA PRO A 174 11.91 3.25 15.75
C PRO A 174 11.71 3.62 14.28
N GLY A 175 10.55 3.26 13.72
CA GLY A 175 10.23 3.49 12.31
C GLY A 175 10.58 2.34 11.37
N MET A 176 11.25 1.29 11.86
CA MET A 176 11.56 0.08 11.08
C MET A 176 10.67 -1.10 11.49
N ASP A 177 10.58 -2.10 10.61
CA ASP A 177 9.70 -3.24 10.81
C ASP A 177 10.05 -4.09 12.02
N GLY A 178 11.35 -4.25 12.32
CA GLY A 178 11.85 -4.99 13.47
C GLY A 178 11.35 -4.40 14.79
N PHE A 179 11.31 -3.08 14.88
CA PHE A 179 10.71 -2.41 16.03
C PHE A 179 9.20 -2.65 16.12
N ALA A 180 8.47 -2.54 14.99
CA ALA A 180 7.04 -2.81 14.96
C ALA A 180 6.71 -4.27 15.33
N ALA A 181 7.54 -5.22 14.88
CA ALA A 181 7.43 -6.63 15.22
C ALA A 181 7.64 -6.84 16.73
N ILE A 182 8.72 -6.32 17.31
CA ILE A 182 8.98 -6.43 18.75
C ILE A 182 7.87 -5.78 19.58
N ALA A 183 7.45 -4.56 19.22
CA ALA A 183 6.39 -3.85 19.93
C ALA A 183 5.07 -4.63 19.90
N SER A 184 4.71 -5.20 18.74
CA SER A 184 3.51 -6.00 18.56
C SER A 184 3.60 -7.32 19.33
N LEU A 185 4.76 -7.98 19.33
CA LEU A 185 4.99 -9.20 20.11
C LEU A 185 4.89 -8.93 21.62
N VAL A 186 5.50 -7.86 22.11
CA VAL A 186 5.40 -7.45 23.52
C VAL A 186 3.95 -7.16 23.90
N ALA A 187 3.21 -6.45 23.05
CA ALA A 187 1.79 -6.16 23.29
C ALA A 187 0.94 -7.44 23.32
N TYR A 188 1.19 -8.38 22.40
CA TYR A 188 0.55 -9.70 22.39
C TYR A 188 0.82 -10.49 23.68
N LEU A 189 2.07 -10.53 24.14
CA LEU A 189 2.44 -11.22 25.38
C LEU A 189 1.82 -10.56 26.61
N ARG A 190 1.72 -9.23 26.65
CA ARG A 190 1.04 -8.48 27.72
C ARG A 190 -0.46 -8.76 27.74
N GLU A 191 -1.10 -8.85 26.57
CA GLU A 191 -2.54 -9.14 26.47
C GLU A 191 -2.87 -10.54 27.00
N ARG A 192 -2.06 -11.56 26.69
CA ARG A 192 -2.23 -12.92 27.23
C ARG A 192 -2.07 -13.03 28.73
N ARG A 193 -1.32 -12.12 29.37
CA ARG A 193 -1.13 -12.09 30.82
C ARG A 193 -2.27 -11.41 31.57
N LYS A 194 -3.21 -10.73 30.89
CA LYS A 194 -4.36 -10.11 31.56
C LYS A 194 -5.29 -11.21 32.07
N PRO A 195 -5.64 -11.25 33.37
CA PRO A 195 -6.63 -12.21 33.87
C PRO A 195 -7.97 -11.95 33.16
N ALA A 196 -8.71 -13.03 32.87
CA ALA A 196 -10.04 -12.92 32.28
C ALA A 196 -10.88 -11.95 33.11
N PRO A 197 -11.65 -11.04 32.49
CA PRO A 197 -12.52 -10.15 33.24
C PRO A 197 -13.43 -11.02 34.12
N ARG A 198 -13.39 -10.78 35.43
CA ARG A 198 -14.21 -11.50 36.39
C ARG A 198 -15.67 -11.27 35.99
N TYR A 199 -16.33 -12.31 35.48
CA TYR A 199 -17.75 -12.26 35.16
C TYR A 199 -18.51 -11.91 36.44
N GLN A 200 -19.02 -10.68 36.54
CA GLN A 200 -19.93 -10.25 37.59
C GLN A 200 -21.36 -10.46 37.06
N PRO A 201 -22.08 -11.51 37.50
CA PRO A 201 -23.48 -11.64 37.15
C PRO A 201 -24.24 -10.55 37.92
N GLY A 202 -25.01 -9.70 37.21
CA GLY A 202 -26.03 -8.87 37.86
C GLY A 202 -25.80 -7.36 37.94
N ARG A 203 -24.81 -6.77 37.25
CA ARG A 203 -24.73 -5.29 37.07
C ARG A 203 -24.84 -4.88 35.61
N GLY A 204 -25.94 -5.24 34.96
CA GLY A 204 -26.16 -4.87 33.57
C GLY A 204 -27.61 -4.97 33.15
N ARG A 205 -28.41 -3.95 33.49
CA ARG A 205 -29.47 -3.31 32.67
C ARG A 205 -30.40 -2.38 33.46
N SER A 206 -30.41 -2.40 34.80
CA SER A 206 -31.36 -1.61 35.60
C SER A 206 -30.92 -0.19 35.96
N ASN A 207 -29.64 0.19 35.77
CA ASN A 207 -29.12 1.53 36.11
C ASN A 207 -28.50 2.25 34.91
N LEU A 208 -29.10 2.15 33.72
CA LEU A 208 -28.77 3.10 32.64
C LEU A 208 -29.46 4.42 32.98
N SER A 209 -28.76 5.27 33.73
CA SER A 209 -29.11 6.70 33.84
C SER A 209 -29.25 7.27 32.42
N PRO A 210 -30.23 8.15 32.14
CA PRO A 210 -30.30 8.81 30.84
C PRO A 210 -28.93 9.41 30.51
N LEU A 211 -28.37 9.02 29.37
CA LEU A 211 -27.05 9.47 28.91
C LEU A 211 -26.99 10.99 29.05
N THR A 212 -26.04 11.49 29.86
CA THR A 212 -25.82 12.93 29.96
C THR A 212 -25.44 13.45 28.57
N LEU A 213 -25.81 14.69 28.25
CA LEU A 213 -25.55 15.27 26.93
C LEU A 213 -24.06 15.19 26.54
N ASP A 214 -23.15 15.33 27.51
CA ASP A 214 -21.71 15.27 27.28
C ASP A 214 -21.22 13.83 27.00
N GLU A 215 -21.78 12.81 27.68
CA GLU A 215 -21.49 11.40 27.39
C GLU A 215 -22.09 10.96 26.06
N ALA A 216 -23.28 11.45 25.70
CA ALA A 216 -23.89 11.22 24.39
C ALA A 216 -23.05 11.85 23.28
N GLN A 217 -22.55 13.08 23.49
CA GLN A 217 -21.70 13.77 22.53
C GLN A 217 -20.31 13.13 22.44
N LYS A 218 -19.76 12.65 23.56
CA LYS A 218 -18.50 11.86 23.59
C LYS A 218 -18.67 10.51 22.89
N ARG A 219 -19.80 9.84 23.03
CA ARG A 219 -20.13 8.61 22.28
C ARG A 219 -20.31 8.86 20.79
N ARG A 220 -20.95 9.97 20.38
CA ARG A 220 -21.02 10.37 18.96
C ARG A 220 -19.62 10.68 18.40
N ARG A 221 -18.79 11.42 19.15
CA ARG A 221 -17.40 11.72 18.78
C ARG A 221 -16.52 10.47 18.61
N ASN A 222 -16.80 9.42 19.38
CA ASN A 222 -16.07 8.15 19.34
C ASN A 222 -16.86 7.03 18.64
N SER A 223 -17.87 7.36 17.82
CA SER A 223 -18.57 6.34 17.05
C SER A 223 -17.64 5.82 15.95
N VAL A 224 -17.79 4.54 15.59
CA VAL A 224 -17.02 3.93 14.50
C VAL A 224 -17.21 4.72 13.20
N ALA A 225 -18.42 5.21 12.95
CA ALA A 225 -18.72 6.08 11.82
C ALA A 225 -17.93 7.41 11.86
N GLN A 226 -17.85 8.07 13.02
CA GLN A 226 -17.10 9.32 13.20
C GLN A 226 -15.59 9.11 13.02
N ILE A 227 -15.05 7.98 13.48
CA ILE A 227 -13.62 7.65 13.30
C ILE A 227 -13.32 7.50 11.80
N HIS A 228 -14.11 6.70 11.08
CA HIS A 228 -13.96 6.55 9.64
C HIS A 228 -14.13 7.87 8.89
N PHE A 229 -15.08 8.70 9.30
CA PHE A 229 -15.29 10.03 8.75
C PHE A 229 -14.08 10.94 8.93
N ASN A 230 -13.52 11.03 10.15
CA ASN A 230 -12.37 11.87 10.44
C ASN A 230 -11.15 11.46 9.60
N VAL A 231 -10.92 10.16 9.44
CA VAL A 231 -9.86 9.64 8.56
C VAL A 231 -10.14 9.99 7.09
N GLY A 232 -11.41 9.92 6.66
CA GLY A 232 -11.81 10.36 5.32
C GLY A 232 -11.54 11.85 5.08
N VAL A 233 -11.75 12.70 6.09
CA VAL A 233 -11.44 14.14 6.03
C VAL A 233 -9.94 14.39 5.89
N GLU A 234 -9.11 13.66 6.63
CA GLU A 234 -7.64 13.75 6.52
C GLU A 234 -7.17 13.42 5.09
N TYR A 235 -7.68 12.32 4.51
CA TYR A 235 -7.39 11.97 3.11
C TYR A 235 -7.88 13.03 2.12
N HIS A 236 -9.07 13.59 2.35
CA HIS A 236 -9.63 14.64 1.51
C HIS A 236 -8.73 15.89 1.53
N GLN A 237 -8.25 16.32 2.70
CA GLN A 237 -7.33 17.46 2.85
C GLN A 237 -6.01 17.24 2.10
N ASN A 238 -5.52 16.00 2.11
CA ASN A 238 -4.33 15.60 1.36
C ASN A 238 -4.58 15.41 -0.15
N ARG A 239 -5.79 15.70 -0.65
CA ARG A 239 -6.25 15.49 -2.04
C ARG A 239 -6.22 14.03 -2.48
N GLU A 240 -6.18 13.09 -1.53
CA GLU A 240 -6.27 11.64 -1.75
C GLU A 240 -7.76 11.24 -1.83
N TYR A 241 -8.46 11.71 -2.87
CA TYR A 241 -9.93 11.64 -2.94
C TYR A 241 -10.51 10.23 -3.02
N ASP A 242 -9.80 9.26 -3.62
CA ASP A 242 -10.26 7.86 -3.65
C ASP A 242 -10.28 7.24 -2.24
N ASP A 243 -9.27 7.55 -1.43
CA ASP A 243 -9.16 7.07 -0.05
C ASP A 243 -10.18 7.73 0.86
N ALA A 244 -10.43 9.02 0.64
CA ALA A 244 -11.51 9.75 1.30
C ALA A 244 -12.87 9.08 1.04
N ILE A 245 -13.20 8.80 -0.23
CA ILE A 245 -14.46 8.14 -0.63
C ILE A 245 -14.62 6.77 0.04
N ALA A 246 -13.57 5.95 0.06
CA ALA A 246 -13.62 4.63 0.68
C ALA A 246 -13.90 4.72 2.19
N ARG A 247 -13.29 5.69 2.88
CA ARG A 247 -13.50 5.91 4.32
C ARG A 247 -14.87 6.48 4.63
N TYR A 248 -15.41 7.37 3.80
CA TYR A 248 -16.79 7.82 3.93
C TYR A 248 -17.80 6.69 3.74
N ARG A 249 -17.57 5.78 2.78
CA ARG A 249 -18.41 4.57 2.63
C ARG A 249 -18.40 3.69 3.88
N GLN A 250 -17.26 3.55 4.55
CA GLN A 250 -17.17 2.78 5.81
C GLN A 250 -17.88 3.49 6.96
N ALA A 251 -17.85 4.83 6.99
CA ALA A 251 -18.63 5.59 7.94
C ALA A 251 -20.14 5.32 7.75
N ILE A 252 -20.61 5.35 6.51
CA ILE A 252 -22.00 5.04 6.13
C ILE A 252 -22.36 3.57 6.42
N ALA A 253 -21.45 2.64 6.17
CA ALA A 253 -21.69 1.22 6.46
C ALA A 253 -21.78 0.94 7.97
N SER A 254 -21.08 1.73 8.79
CA SER A 254 -21.12 1.64 10.25
C SER A 254 -22.36 2.32 10.83
N ASP A 255 -22.79 3.43 10.24
CA ASP A 255 -23.99 4.16 10.58
C ASP A 255 -24.60 4.78 9.32
N GLN A 256 -25.70 4.19 8.86
CA GLN A 256 -26.39 4.61 7.65
C GLN A 256 -26.98 6.02 7.78
N HIS A 257 -27.23 6.52 9.00
CA HIS A 257 -27.79 7.84 9.22
C HIS A 257 -26.72 8.93 9.39
N PHE A 258 -25.44 8.58 9.24
CA PHE A 258 -24.32 9.49 9.36
C PHE A 258 -24.18 10.40 8.13
N GLY A 259 -25.07 11.39 8.08
CA GLY A 259 -25.20 12.38 7.00
C GLY A 259 -23.90 13.03 6.52
N PRO A 260 -22.99 13.48 7.40
CA PRO A 260 -21.76 14.17 6.99
C PRO A 260 -20.89 13.35 6.03
N ALA A 261 -20.88 12.02 6.14
CA ALA A 261 -20.12 11.16 5.23
C ALA A 261 -20.67 11.19 3.79
N TYR A 262 -21.98 11.26 3.60
CA TYR A 262 -22.58 11.36 2.27
C TYR A 262 -22.21 12.66 1.56
N VAL A 263 -22.30 13.79 2.26
CA VAL A 263 -21.95 15.11 1.72
C VAL A 263 -20.46 15.19 1.37
N ASN A 264 -19.59 14.78 2.29
CA ASN A 264 -18.14 14.82 2.03
C ASN A 264 -17.69 13.82 0.95
N MET A 265 -18.40 12.69 0.81
CA MET A 265 -18.20 11.78 -0.31
C MET A 265 -18.63 12.43 -1.63
N ALA A 266 -19.74 13.17 -1.66
CA ALA A 266 -20.17 13.91 -2.85
C ALA A 266 -19.12 14.95 -3.28
N LEU A 267 -18.59 15.72 -2.33
CA LEU A 267 -17.52 16.69 -2.59
C LEU A 267 -16.27 16.03 -3.16
N ALA A 268 -15.86 14.88 -2.63
CA ALA A 268 -14.72 14.13 -3.16
C ALA A 268 -14.98 13.61 -4.59
N TYR A 269 -16.21 13.18 -4.92
CA TYR A 269 -16.57 12.83 -6.30
C TYR A 269 -16.56 14.04 -7.23
N LEU A 270 -17.02 15.21 -6.79
CA LEU A 270 -16.97 16.45 -7.57
C LEU A 270 -15.53 16.88 -7.87
N ALA A 271 -14.63 16.81 -6.88
CA ALA A 271 -13.21 17.09 -7.07
C ALA A 271 -12.55 16.17 -8.11
N LYS A 272 -13.11 14.97 -8.30
CA LYS A 272 -12.70 13.99 -9.32
C LYS A 272 -13.45 14.14 -10.66
N GLY A 273 -14.35 15.11 -10.81
CA GLY A 273 -15.19 15.27 -12.00
C GLY A 273 -16.30 14.21 -12.16
N ARG A 274 -16.56 13.39 -11.13
CA ARG A 274 -17.57 12.32 -11.15
C ARG A 274 -18.94 12.83 -10.71
N ARG A 275 -19.54 13.68 -11.56
CA ARG A 275 -20.78 14.42 -11.24
C ARG A 275 -21.97 13.51 -10.91
N LYS A 276 -22.14 12.38 -11.62
CA LYS A 276 -23.30 11.48 -11.44
C LYS A 276 -23.29 10.81 -10.06
N GLU A 277 -22.12 10.36 -9.62
CA GLU A 277 -21.91 9.72 -8.32
C GLU A 277 -22.02 10.72 -7.17
N ALA A 278 -21.60 11.97 -7.39
CA ALA A 278 -21.82 13.05 -6.43
C ALA A 278 -23.33 13.30 -6.20
N ILE A 279 -24.13 13.39 -7.27
CA ILE A 279 -25.58 13.54 -7.18
C ILE A 279 -26.22 12.37 -6.42
N GLN A 280 -25.75 11.15 -6.68
CA GLN A 280 -26.24 9.96 -5.98
C GLN A 280 -25.92 10.02 -4.47
N ALA A 281 -24.72 10.45 -4.10
CA ALA A 281 -24.31 10.63 -2.71
C ALA A 281 -25.15 11.70 -1.99
N LEU A 282 -25.43 12.84 -2.65
CA LEU A 282 -26.26 13.91 -2.11
C LEU A 282 -27.72 13.48 -1.89
N ARG A 283 -28.29 12.72 -2.83
CA ARG A 283 -29.62 12.11 -2.64
C ARG A 283 -29.63 11.14 -1.46
N GLY A 284 -28.55 10.39 -1.26
CA GLY A 284 -28.36 9.55 -0.08
C GLY A 284 -28.37 10.34 1.23
N ALA A 285 -27.69 11.50 1.27
CA ALA A 285 -27.73 12.39 2.43
C ALA A 285 -29.16 12.87 2.74
N ILE A 286 -29.92 13.28 1.72
CA ILE A 286 -31.30 13.75 1.89
C ILE A 286 -32.22 12.63 2.38
N GLN A 287 -31.99 11.39 1.94
CA GLN A 287 -32.84 10.25 2.28
C GLN A 287 -32.57 9.69 3.69
N PHE A 288 -31.32 9.70 4.15
CA PHE A 288 -30.91 8.93 5.33
C PHE A 288 -30.34 9.77 6.48
N ALA A 289 -29.96 11.03 6.29
CA ALA A 289 -29.36 11.81 7.36
C ALA A 289 -30.37 12.11 8.49
N ASP A 290 -29.97 11.85 9.73
CA ASP A 290 -30.77 12.19 10.92
C ASP A 290 -30.70 13.69 11.28
N ASP A 291 -29.78 14.45 10.67
CA ASP A 291 -29.55 15.85 10.98
C ASP A 291 -29.96 16.80 9.85
N ARG A 292 -30.84 17.75 10.20
CA ARG A 292 -31.37 18.77 9.29
C ARG A 292 -30.29 19.65 8.65
N LYS A 293 -29.14 19.81 9.31
CA LYS A 293 -28.03 20.61 8.81
C LYS A 293 -27.43 19.96 7.56
N THR A 294 -27.06 18.68 7.64
CA THR A 294 -26.54 17.91 6.50
C THR A 294 -27.58 17.82 5.40
N GLU A 295 -28.85 17.60 5.72
CA GLU A 295 -29.92 17.58 4.72
C GLU A 295 -29.98 18.90 3.92
N THR A 296 -29.92 20.04 4.61
CA THR A 296 -29.94 21.37 3.99
C THR A 296 -28.70 21.60 3.13
N GLU A 297 -27.52 21.22 3.62
CA GLU A 297 -26.26 21.31 2.88
C GLU A 297 -26.28 20.46 1.61
N ALA A 298 -26.82 19.24 1.71
CA ALA A 298 -26.98 18.34 0.58
C ALA A 298 -27.93 18.91 -0.48
N TRP A 299 -29.04 19.53 -0.08
CA TRP A 299 -29.96 20.22 -0.97
C TRP A 299 -29.30 21.38 -1.72
N GLN A 300 -28.51 22.20 -1.02
CA GLN A 300 -27.80 23.33 -1.62
C GLN A 300 -26.76 22.87 -2.65
N LEU A 301 -25.96 21.87 -2.30
CA LEU A 301 -24.97 21.30 -3.21
C LEU A 301 -25.63 20.59 -4.40
N LEU A 302 -26.75 19.91 -4.18
CA LEU A 302 -27.50 19.26 -5.25
C LEU A 302 -27.98 20.29 -6.27
N HIS A 303 -28.54 21.42 -5.81
CA HIS A 303 -28.97 22.52 -6.67
C HIS A 303 -27.83 23.06 -7.54
N GLN A 304 -26.62 23.24 -6.98
CA GLN A 304 -25.46 23.72 -7.73
C GLN A 304 -24.98 22.72 -8.79
N VAL A 305 -25.14 21.42 -8.53
CA VAL A 305 -24.57 20.36 -9.36
C VAL A 305 -25.56 19.82 -10.39
N SER A 306 -26.88 19.92 -10.16
CA SER A 306 -27.90 19.26 -10.97
C SER A 306 -28.50 20.07 -12.11
N GLU A 307 -28.24 21.39 -12.25
CA GLU A 307 -28.79 22.29 -13.29
C GLU A 307 -30.35 22.30 -13.44
N VAL A 308 -31.07 21.50 -12.65
CA VAL A 308 -32.54 21.35 -12.64
C VAL A 308 -33.07 21.77 -11.27
N SER A 309 -33.96 22.75 -11.26
CA SER A 309 -34.61 23.34 -10.07
C SER A 309 -35.64 22.36 -9.45
N PRO A 310 -35.74 22.23 -8.11
CA PRO A 310 -36.58 21.21 -7.48
C PRO A 310 -38.08 21.55 -7.43
N PHE A 311 -38.54 22.64 -8.06
CA PHE A 311 -39.93 23.11 -7.95
C PHE A 311 -40.84 22.78 -9.13
N ASN A 312 -40.52 21.75 -9.92
CA ASN A 312 -41.48 21.28 -10.90
C ASN A 312 -41.44 19.76 -11.09
N ARG A 313 -42.00 19.05 -10.11
CA ARG A 313 -42.78 17.81 -10.33
C ARG A 313 -43.61 17.56 -9.07
N PRO A 314 -44.94 17.37 -9.17
CA PRO A 314 -45.73 16.94 -8.05
C PRO A 314 -45.20 15.60 -7.53
N VAL A 315 -45.38 15.36 -6.24
CA VAL A 315 -45.08 14.12 -5.52
C VAL A 315 -46.05 13.02 -5.99
N GLU A 316 -46.10 12.77 -7.29
CA GLU A 316 -46.64 11.53 -7.80
C GLU A 316 -45.53 10.51 -7.71
N GLN A 317 -45.88 9.43 -7.03
CA GLN A 317 -45.13 8.20 -6.91
C GLN A 317 -44.68 7.71 -8.29
N GLU A 318 -43.56 8.25 -8.78
CA GLU A 318 -42.68 7.47 -9.62
C GLU A 318 -42.23 6.34 -8.69
N LYS A 319 -42.98 5.23 -8.72
CA LYS A 319 -42.54 3.95 -8.20
C LYS A 319 -41.15 3.78 -8.77
N MET A 320 -40.17 4.05 -7.91
CA MET A 320 -38.75 3.93 -8.18
C MET A 320 -38.50 2.42 -8.27
N THR A 321 -39.00 1.81 -9.35
CA THR A 321 -38.87 0.40 -9.66
C THR A 321 -37.39 0.14 -9.79
N SER A 322 -36.88 -0.58 -8.80
CA SER A 322 -35.50 -0.95 -8.59
C SER A 322 -34.50 0.21 -8.62
N ILE A 323 -34.52 1.08 -7.60
CA ILE A 323 -33.24 1.44 -7.01
C ILE A 323 -32.65 0.10 -6.54
N GLY A 324 -31.54 -0.35 -7.13
CA GLY A 324 -30.84 -1.55 -6.68
C GLY A 324 -30.75 -1.53 -5.16
N SER A 325 -31.34 -2.53 -4.53
CA SER A 325 -31.66 -2.63 -3.10
C SER A 325 -30.44 -2.73 -2.18
N THR A 326 -29.29 -2.24 -2.62
CA THR A 326 -28.07 -2.22 -1.85
C THR A 326 -27.38 -0.88 -2.02
N PRO A 327 -27.51 0.05 -1.05
CA PRO A 327 -26.65 1.21 -0.99
C PRO A 327 -25.24 0.68 -0.74
N TRP A 328 -24.41 0.64 -1.78
CA TRP A 328 -22.97 0.45 -1.67
C TRP A 328 -22.52 -0.84 -0.94
N THR A 329 -23.18 -2.00 -1.16
CA THR A 329 -22.72 -3.27 -0.56
C THR A 329 -21.39 -3.79 -1.11
N ASP A 330 -20.88 -3.22 -2.20
CA ASP A 330 -19.50 -3.41 -2.64
C ASP A 330 -18.54 -2.54 -1.79
N VAL A 331 -18.50 -2.83 -0.49
CA VAL A 331 -17.49 -2.31 0.44
C VAL A 331 -16.22 -3.18 0.43
N THR A 332 -16.24 -4.32 -0.28
CA THR A 332 -15.04 -5.16 -0.44
C THR A 332 -14.24 -4.68 -1.64
N PRO A 333 -13.15 -3.92 -1.45
CA PRO A 333 -12.24 -3.63 -2.54
C PRO A 333 -11.68 -4.96 -3.06
N ARG A 334 -11.81 -5.22 -4.35
CA ARG A 334 -11.27 -6.43 -4.98
C ARG A 334 -9.91 -6.11 -5.61
N PRO A 335 -8.84 -6.82 -5.24
CA PRO A 335 -7.54 -6.63 -5.86
C PRO A 335 -7.61 -6.91 -7.36
N ASN A 336 -6.94 -6.06 -8.15
CA ASN A 336 -6.82 -6.26 -9.60
C ASN A 336 -5.66 -7.24 -9.86
N TRP A 337 -5.92 -8.53 -9.62
CA TRP A 337 -4.96 -9.61 -9.86
C TRP A 337 -4.41 -9.62 -11.28
N LEU A 338 -5.22 -9.16 -12.25
CA LEU A 338 -4.85 -9.11 -13.64
C LEU A 338 -3.80 -8.02 -13.90
N ALA A 339 -3.91 -6.84 -13.28
CA ALA A 339 -2.88 -5.81 -13.34
C ALA A 339 -1.59 -6.23 -12.61
N LEU A 340 -1.70 -6.97 -11.51
CA LEU A 340 -0.54 -7.55 -10.81
C LEU A 340 0.14 -8.60 -11.69
N ALA A 341 -0.63 -9.50 -12.30
CA ALA A 341 -0.15 -10.51 -13.21
C ALA A 341 0.50 -9.88 -14.45
N LEU A 342 -0.14 -8.88 -15.07
CA LEU A 342 0.39 -8.18 -16.25
C LEU A 342 1.67 -7.38 -15.94
N GLY A 343 1.76 -6.75 -14.77
CA GLY A 343 3.00 -6.12 -14.32
C GLY A 343 4.10 -7.16 -14.13
N GLY A 344 3.79 -8.28 -13.46
CA GLY A 344 4.72 -9.37 -13.20
C GLY A 344 5.17 -10.06 -14.49
N THR A 345 4.26 -10.27 -15.44
CA THR A 345 4.58 -10.82 -16.76
C THR A 345 5.38 -9.84 -17.58
N ALA A 346 5.15 -8.53 -17.51
CA ALA A 346 5.99 -7.55 -18.19
C ALA A 346 7.45 -7.59 -17.69
N TYR A 347 7.66 -7.71 -16.36
CA TYR A 347 8.99 -7.87 -15.79
C TYR A 347 9.62 -9.24 -16.14
N LEU A 348 8.85 -10.32 -16.10
CA LEU A 348 9.29 -11.65 -16.52
C LEU A 348 9.64 -11.69 -18.01
N LEU A 349 8.81 -11.09 -18.87
CA LEU A 349 9.03 -11.02 -20.31
C LEU A 349 10.21 -10.12 -20.64
N ALA A 350 10.43 -9.01 -19.91
CA ALA A 350 11.65 -8.22 -20.05
C ALA A 350 12.89 -9.03 -19.64
N GLY A 351 12.82 -9.79 -18.54
CA GLY A 351 13.88 -10.70 -18.12
C GLY A 351 14.15 -11.82 -19.12
N ILE A 352 13.09 -12.45 -19.65
CA ILE A 352 13.17 -13.49 -20.69
C ILE A 352 13.70 -12.89 -21.99
N PHE A 353 13.25 -11.70 -22.40
CA PHE A 353 13.74 -11.02 -23.60
C PHE A 353 15.23 -10.71 -23.50
N VAL A 354 15.67 -10.18 -22.36
CA VAL A 354 17.10 -10.00 -22.08
C VAL A 354 17.84 -11.34 -22.15
N TYR A 355 17.30 -12.39 -21.52
CA TYR A 355 17.88 -13.74 -21.55
C TYR A 355 17.94 -14.36 -22.96
N THR A 356 16.90 -14.19 -23.78
CA THR A 356 16.87 -14.75 -25.14
C THR A 356 17.77 -14.00 -26.10
N ASN A 357 17.88 -12.66 -25.98
CA ASN A 357 18.85 -11.90 -26.76
C ASN A 357 20.27 -12.26 -26.33
N LEU A 358 20.51 -12.44 -25.02
CA LEU A 358 21.75 -13.01 -24.50
C LEU A 358 22.09 -14.34 -25.16
N VAL A 359 21.12 -15.26 -25.27
CA VAL A 359 21.33 -16.57 -25.92
C VAL A 359 21.52 -16.45 -27.43
N GLN A 360 20.88 -15.49 -28.11
CA GLN A 360 21.03 -15.30 -29.55
C GLN A 360 22.38 -14.65 -29.92
N ASP A 361 22.79 -13.61 -29.21
CA ASP A 361 24.11 -12.99 -29.39
C ASP A 361 25.24 -14.00 -29.14
N LEU A 362 25.01 -14.91 -28.19
CA LEU A 362 25.89 -16.03 -27.86
C LEU A 362 25.99 -17.07 -28.97
N ILE A 363 24.87 -17.45 -29.59
CA ILE A 363 24.86 -18.36 -30.74
C ILE A 363 25.61 -17.74 -31.92
N ALA A 364 25.44 -16.43 -32.14
CA ALA A 364 26.13 -15.69 -33.19
C ALA A 364 27.65 -15.54 -32.96
N LEU A 365 28.11 -15.59 -31.70
CA LEU A 365 29.54 -15.56 -31.34
C LEU A 365 30.23 -16.92 -31.48
N LEU A 366 29.46 -18.02 -31.47
CA LEU A 366 29.94 -19.39 -31.60
C LEU A 366 29.89 -19.94 -33.04
N SER A 367 29.18 -19.24 -33.93
CA SER A 367 29.10 -19.51 -35.38
C SER A 367 30.09 -18.65 -36.15
#